data_AF-A0A7K2YHU2-F1
#
_entry.id   AF-A0A7K2YHU2-F1
#
_cell.length_a   1.000
_cell.length_b   1.000
_cell.length_c   1.000
_cell.angle_alpha   90.00
_cell.angle_beta   90.00
_cell.angle_gamma   90.00
#
_symmetry.space_group_name_H-M   'P 1'
#
loop_
_entity.id
_entity.type
_entity.pdbx_description
1 polymer ?
#
loop_
_entity_poly.entity_id
_entity_poly.type
_entity_poly.pdbx_seq_one_letter_code
_entity_poly.pdbx_strand_id
1 'polypeptide(L)' 'AAVTAVLDPELVVLGGGIGANADLLLGPMTVALHELTPLRPRLTASSLGEEAVLLGAVATAVSTARDRVFANRTSGSLG' A
#
# COMPACT_ATOMS: atom_id res chain seq x y z
N ALA A 1 -10.22 -10.42 -5.78
CA ALA A 1 -11.48 -10.81 -5.13
C ALA A 1 -11.31 -11.12 -3.64
N ALA A 2 -10.48 -12.09 -3.24
CA ALA A 2 -10.38 -12.51 -1.83
C ALA A 2 -10.06 -11.38 -0.84
N VAL A 3 -9.02 -10.57 -1.13
CA VAL A 3 -8.66 -9.41 -0.29
C VAL A 3 -9.83 -8.42 -0.16
N THR A 4 -10.53 -8.15 -1.26
CA THR A 4 -11.72 -7.29 -1.27
C THR A 4 -12.82 -7.86 -0.41
N ALA A 5 -13.10 -9.17 -0.50
CA ALA A 5 -14.16 -9.81 0.27
C ALA A 5 -13.89 -9.83 1.77
N VAL A 6 -12.63 -9.84 2.19
CA VAL A 6 -12.24 -9.87 3.61
C VAL A 6 -12.14 -8.48 4.21
N LEU A 7 -11.54 -7.53 3.49
CA LEU A 7 -11.23 -6.21 4.01
C LEU A 7 -12.27 -5.14 3.63
N ASP A 8 -13.10 -5.39 2.62
CA ASP A 8 -14.01 -4.43 1.99
C ASP A 8 -13.40 -3.03 1.79
N PRO A 9 -12.27 -2.91 1.07
CA PRO A 9 -11.62 -1.64 0.88
C PRO A 9 -12.37 -0.76 -0.12
N GLU A 10 -12.45 0.54 0.15
CA GLU A 10 -12.97 1.51 -0.83
C GLU A 10 -12.03 1.69 -2.04
N LEU A 11 -10.72 1.47 -1.84
CA LEU A 11 -9.67 1.71 -2.82
C LEU A 11 -8.59 0.62 -2.79
N VAL A 12 -8.19 0.17 -3.97
CA VAL A 12 -7.05 -0.71 -4.22
C VAL A 12 -6.02 0.05 -5.05
N VAL A 13 -4.82 0.21 -4.52
CA VAL A 13 -3.68 0.85 -5.20
C VAL A 13 -2.75 -0.24 -5.75
N LEU A 14 -2.49 -0.19 -7.06
CA LEU A 14 -1.64 -1.15 -7.77
C LEU A 14 -0.20 -0.64 -7.82
N GLY A 15 0.73 -1.41 -7.25
CA GLY A 15 2.17 -1.14 -7.29
C GLY A 15 2.93 -2.05 -8.27
N GLY A 16 4.24 -1.84 -8.33
CA GLY A 16 5.16 -2.66 -9.14
C GLY A 16 4.83 -2.65 -10.64
N GLY A 17 5.18 -3.73 -11.34
CA GLY A 17 4.97 -3.84 -12.79
C GLY A 17 3.51 -3.73 -13.22
N ILE A 18 2.55 -4.05 -12.35
CA ILE A 18 1.11 -3.88 -12.62
C ILE A 18 0.74 -2.40 -12.62
N GLY A 19 1.19 -1.65 -11.60
CA GLY A 19 0.99 -0.20 -11.54
C GLY A 19 1.68 0.55 -12.69
N ALA A 20 2.84 0.05 -13.15
CA ALA A 20 3.58 0.63 -14.27
C ALA A 20 2.86 0.49 -15.62
N ASN A 21 2.00 -0.52 -15.80
CA ASN A 21 1.23 -0.77 -17.02
C ASN A 21 -0.27 -0.43 -16.84
N ALA A 22 -0.57 0.47 -15.90
CA ALA A 22 -1.93 0.70 -15.45
C ALA A 22 -2.83 1.35 -16.51
N ASP A 23 -2.27 2.15 -17.42
CA ASP A 23 -2.97 2.70 -18.58
C ASP A 23 -3.62 1.61 -19.46
N LEU A 24 -2.94 0.47 -19.61
CA LEU A 24 -3.43 -0.69 -20.36
C LEU A 24 -4.29 -1.62 -19.48
N LEU A 25 -3.93 -1.77 -18.20
CA LEU A 25 -4.50 -2.82 -17.34
C LEU A 25 -5.68 -2.36 -16.47
N LEU A 26 -5.80 -1.08 -16.12
CA LEU A 26 -6.82 -0.61 -15.17
C LEU A 26 -8.24 -0.88 -15.62
N GLY A 27 -8.56 -0.61 -16.89
CA GLY A 27 -9.90 -0.86 -17.44
C GLY A 27 -10.28 -2.34 -17.37
N PRO A 28 -9.53 -3.24 -18.02
CA PRO A 28 -9.78 -4.68 -17.97
C PRO A 28 -9.81 -5.25 -16.55
N MET A 29 -8.90 -4.82 -15.68
CA MET A 29 -8.87 -5.27 -14.29
C MET A 29 -10.09 -4.81 -13.49
N THR A 30 -10.58 -3.60 -13.74
CA THR A 30 -11.80 -3.09 -13.08
C THR A 30 -13.02 -3.90 -13.46
N VAL A 31 -13.18 -4.20 -14.75
CA VAL A 31 -14.28 -5.05 -15.24
C VAL A 31 -14.20 -6.44 -14.61
N ALA A 32 -13.05 -7.10 -14.69
CA ALA A 32 -12.86 -8.43 -14.13
C ALA A 32 -13.11 -8.46 -12.62
N LEU A 33 -12.69 -7.43 -11.87
CA LEU A 33 -12.94 -7.37 -10.44
C LEU A 33 -14.43 -7.24 -10.11
N HIS A 34 -15.18 -6.44 -10.88
CA HIS A 34 -16.62 -6.27 -10.69
C HIS A 34 -17.45 -7.50 -11.05
N GLU A 35 -16.93 -8.36 -11.94
CA GLU A 35 -17.53 -9.66 -12.26
C GLU A 35 -17.29 -10.68 -11.13
N LEU A 36 -16.13 -10.61 -10.47
CA LEU A 36 -15.72 -11.57 -9.44
C LEU A 36 -16.27 -11.28 -8.04
N THR A 37 -16.70 -10.05 -7.77
CA THR A 37 -17.23 -9.67 -6.45
C THR A 37 -18.30 -8.58 -6.59
N PRO A 38 -19.35 -8.58 -5.74
CA PRO A 38 -20.30 -7.48 -5.69
C PRO A 38 -19.68 -6.18 -5.16
N LEU A 39 -18.54 -6.28 -4.46
CA LEU A 39 -17.81 -5.13 -3.97
C LEU A 39 -17.23 -4.36 -5.17
N ARG A 40 -17.39 -3.03 -5.17
CA ARG A 40 -17.00 -2.14 -6.27
C ARG A 40 -15.83 -1.24 -5.85
N PRO A 41 -14.70 -1.80 -5.39
CA PRO A 41 -13.58 -0.98 -4.95
C PRO A 41 -13.02 -0.21 -6.15
N ARG A 42 -12.61 1.02 -5.92
CA ARG A 42 -11.88 1.79 -6.94
C ARG A 42 -10.49 1.19 -7.12
N LEU A 43 -10.01 1.18 -8.36
CA LEU A 43 -8.64 0.76 -8.69
C LEU A 43 -7.85 1.96 -9.19
N THR A 44 -6.61 2.08 -8.73
CA THR A 44 -5.69 3.13 -9.19
C THR A 44 -4.26 2.61 -9.21
N ALA A 45 -3.41 3.25 -10.02
CA ALA A 45 -1.97 2.99 -10.02
C ALA A 45 -1.29 3.82 -8.92
N SER A 46 -0.25 3.27 -8.32
CA SER A 46 0.61 4.05 -7.43
C SER A 46 1.32 5.16 -8.21
N SER A 47 1.31 6.38 -7.68
CA SER A 47 2.05 7.52 -8.24
C SER A 47 3.54 7.52 -7.90
N LEU A 48 4.00 6.61 -7.01
CA LEU A 48 5.40 6.56 -6.59
C LEU A 48 6.31 5.89 -7.62
N GLY A 49 5.75 5.21 -8.63
CA GLY A 49 6.51 4.59 -9.70
C GLY A 49 7.53 3.56 -9.21
N GLU A 50 8.68 3.50 -9.90
CA GLU A 50 9.75 2.55 -9.61
C GLU A 50 10.44 2.79 -8.25
N GLU A 51 10.41 4.03 -7.76
CA GLU A 51 11.04 4.40 -6.49
C GLU A 51 10.21 3.99 -5.25
N ALA A 52 8.98 3.47 -5.44
CA ALA A 52 8.07 3.14 -4.34
C ALA A 52 8.72 2.25 -3.27
N VAL A 53 9.54 1.28 -3.67
CA VAL A 53 10.23 0.37 -2.74
C VAL A 53 11.30 1.11 -1.95
N LEU A 54 12.11 1.94 -2.63
CA LEU A 54 13.18 2.72 -1.98
C LEU A 54 12.60 3.72 -0.98
N LEU A 55 11.58 4.48 -1.41
CA LEU A 55 10.89 5.45 -0.56
C LEU A 55 10.26 4.77 0.66
N GLY A 56 9.61 3.62 0.47
CA GLY A 56 9.06 2.83 1.56
C GLY A 56 10.12 2.32 2.54
N ALA A 57 11.27 1.86 2.04
CA ALA A 57 12.39 1.42 2.88
C ALA A 57 12.95 2.56 3.73
N VAL A 58 13.17 3.74 3.13
CA VAL A 58 13.65 4.93 3.85
C VAL A 58 12.64 5.37 4.91
N ALA A 59 11.36 5.46 4.55
CA ALA A 59 10.30 5.83 5.50
C ALA A 59 10.23 4.84 6.68
N THR A 60 10.34 3.54 6.41
CA THR A 60 10.35 2.48 7.43
C THR A 60 11.57 2.60 8.34
N ALA A 61 12.76 2.83 7.79
CA ALA A 61 14.00 2.99 8.55
C ALA A 61 13.93 4.21 9.47
N VAL A 62 13.41 5.34 8.96
CA VAL A 62 13.20 6.57 9.75
C VAL A 62 12.20 6.32 10.87
N SER A 63 11.06 5.67 10.59
CA SER A 63 10.08 5.32 11.63
C SER A 63 10.70 4.46 12.73
N THR A 64 11.43 3.41 12.33
CA THR A 64 12.09 2.50 13.27
C THR A 64 13.13 3.22 14.13
N ALA A 65 13.94 4.10 13.53
CA ALA A 65 14.94 4.88 14.25
C ALA A 65 14.29 5.83 15.26
N ARG A 66 13.19 6.48 14.85
CA ARG A 66 12.39 7.35 15.71
C ARG A 66 11.89 6.59 16.93
N ASP A 67 11.25 5.45 16.72
CA ASP A 67 10.67 4.63 17.79
C ASP A 67 11.73 4.19 18.80
N ARG A 68 12.93 3.80 18.33
CA ARG A 68 14.05 3.43 19.21
C ARG A 68 14.53 4.58 20.08
N VAL A 69 14.69 5.78 19.50
CA VAL A 69 15.15 6.97 20.26
C VAL A 69 14.15 7.38 21.34
N PHE A 70 12.85 7.28 21.06
CA PHE A 70 11.82 7.63 22.04
C PHE A 70 11.59 6.52 23.09
N ALA A 71 11.63 5.24 22.70
CA ALA A 71 11.56 4.13 23.64
C ALA A 71 12.73 4.13 24.64
N ASN A 72 13.93 4.43 24.17
CA ASN A 72 15.13 4.48 25.04
C ASN A 72 15.10 5.64 26.05
N ARG A 73 14.42 6.75 25.74
CA ARG A 73 14.26 7.87 26.70
C ARG A 73 13.25 7.57 27.81
N THR A 74 12.21 6.79 27.53
CA THR A 74 11.22 6.40 28.55
C THR A 74 11.82 5.42 29.56
N SER A 75 12.71 4.51 29.12
CA SER A 75 13.41 3.57 30.00
C SER A 75 14.48 4.21 30.90
N GLY A 76 15.04 5.36 30.50
CA GLY A 76 16.04 6.09 31.31
C GLY A 76 15.47 7.03 32.37
N SER A 77 14.14 7.18 32.43
CA SER A 77 13.41 8.06 33.37
C SER A 77 12.84 7.29 34.58
N LEU A 78 12.90 5.95 34.56
CA LEU A 78 12.43 5.06 35.63
C LEU A 78 13.58 4.46 36.46
N GLY A 79 14.80 4.99 36.34
CA GLY A 79 16.00 4.57 37.08
C GLY A 79 16.48 5.65 38.04
#